data_AF-A0A7J9F5J0-F1
#
_entry.id   AF-A0A7J9F5J0-F1
#
_cell.length_a   1.000
_cell.length_b   1.000
_cell.length_c   1.000
_cell.angle_alpha   90.00
_cell.angle_beta   90.00
_cell.angle_gamma   90.00
#
_symmetry.space_group_name_H-M   'P 1'
#
loop_
_entity.id
_entity.type
_entity.pdbx_description
1 polymer ?
#
loop_
_entity_poly.entity_id
_entity_poly.type
_entity_poly.pdbx_seq_one_letter_code
_entity_poly.pdbx_strand_id
1 'polypeptide(L)'
;MINLSKISVKKILEKYHGFQGITTLVDVGGGYGVTLNIIISKYPTIKGINYDLPHVEVLHNWDDEHCLKLLKNCYEALEEKGKVIVISHMMVEEVEASNGAKLVCQLDLYMGTLFGAK
;
A
#
# COMPACT_ATOMS: atom_id res chain seq x y z
N MET A 1 -5.67 -7.10 20.34
CA MET A 1 -5.79 -7.45 18.92
C MET A 1 -4.59 -6.86 18.19
N ILE A 2 -3.74 -7.69 17.59
CA ILE A 2 -2.56 -7.22 16.84
C ILE A 2 -3.06 -6.71 15.48
N ASN A 3 -2.87 -5.43 15.20
CA ASN A 3 -3.19 -4.90 13.88
C ASN A 3 -2.04 -5.28 12.92
N LEU A 4 -2.31 -6.21 11.99
CA LEU A 4 -1.33 -6.71 11.03
C LEU A 4 -0.70 -5.58 10.19
N SER A 5 -1.45 -4.51 9.88
CA SER A 5 -0.90 -3.35 9.18
C SER A 5 0.21 -2.66 9.98
N LYS A 6 0.08 -2.59 11.31
CA LYS A 6 1.10 -1.98 12.18
C LYS A 6 2.43 -2.75 12.16
N ILE A 7 2.39 -4.09 12.13
CA ILE A 7 3.61 -4.90 12.10
C ILE A 7 4.29 -4.77 10.74
N SER A 8 3.53 -4.89 9.65
CA SER A 8 4.05 -4.80 8.29
C SER A 8 4.69 -3.45 8.02
N VAL A 9 4.02 -2.34 8.35
CA VAL A 9 4.56 -0.99 8.14
C VAL A 9 5.83 -0.75 8.96
N LYS A 10 5.90 -1.21 10.20
CA LYS A 10 7.14 -1.09 11.00
C LYS A 10 8.32 -1.80 10.34
N LYS A 11 8.13 -3.03 9.85
CA LYS A 11 9.17 -3.78 9.12
C LYS A 11 9.57 -3.08 7.82
N ILE A 12 8.60 -2.52 7.08
CA ILE A 12 8.87 -1.70 5.89
C ILE A 12 9.76 -0.53 6.28
N LEU A 13 9.42 0.21 7.32
CA LEU A 13 10.19 1.36 7.77
C LEU A 13 11.61 1.01 8.25
N GLU A 14 11.89 -0.22 8.67
CA GLU A 14 13.24 -0.68 9.00
C GLU A 14 14.13 -0.90 7.77
N LYS A 15 13.53 -1.22 6.61
CA LYS A 15 14.26 -1.61 5.40
C LYS A 15 14.17 -0.57 4.28
N TYR A 16 13.09 0.18 4.22
CA TYR A 16 12.81 1.16 3.17
C TYR A 16 13.08 2.58 3.67
N HIS A 17 14.05 3.23 3.06
CA HIS A 17 14.46 4.60 3.40
C HIS A 17 13.89 5.66 2.46
N GLY A 18 13.05 5.28 1.50
CA GLY A 18 12.52 6.21 0.50
C GLY A 18 11.58 7.29 1.04
N PHE A 19 11.22 7.28 2.33
CA PHE A 19 10.49 8.37 2.99
C PHE A 19 11.40 9.53 3.42
N GLN A 20 12.73 9.35 3.45
CA GLN A 20 13.65 10.43 3.78
C GLN A 20 13.60 11.55 2.74
N GLY A 21 13.56 12.81 3.21
CA GLY A 21 13.51 13.99 2.36
C GLY A 21 12.13 14.30 1.75
N ILE A 22 11.11 13.46 2.01
CA ILE A 22 9.73 13.77 1.63
C ILE A 22 9.20 14.90 2.52
N THR A 23 8.52 15.87 1.91
CA THR A 23 7.90 17.01 2.60
C THR A 23 6.41 16.81 2.79
N THR A 24 5.72 16.28 1.77
CA THR A 24 4.29 15.96 1.79
C THR A 24 4.10 14.50 1.39
N LEU A 25 3.33 13.75 2.18
CA LEU A 25 2.95 12.37 1.89
C LEU A 25 1.42 12.26 1.87
N VAL A 26 0.88 11.80 0.75
CA VAL A 26 -0.54 11.49 0.59
C VAL A 26 -0.72 9.98 0.66
N ASP A 27 -1.51 9.49 1.62
CA ASP A 27 -1.89 8.09 1.77
C ASP A 27 -3.24 7.86 1.07
N VAL A 28 -3.18 7.39 -0.17
CA VAL A 28 -4.36 7.14 -1.01
C VAL A 28 -4.95 5.79 -0.66
N GLY A 29 -6.19 5.78 -0.18
CA GLY A 29 -6.81 4.59 0.41
C GLY A 29 -6.27 4.24 1.80
N GLY A 30 -5.86 5.25 2.57
CA GLY A 30 -5.22 5.06 3.88
C GLY A 30 -6.16 4.62 5.03
N GLY A 31 -7.44 4.47 4.76
CA GLY A 31 -8.53 4.08 5.65
C GLY A 31 -8.62 5.02 6.84
N TYR A 32 -8.51 4.43 8.03
CA TYR A 32 -8.42 5.18 9.30
C TYR A 32 -7.09 5.92 9.50
N GLY A 33 -6.20 5.95 8.51
CA GLY A 33 -4.92 6.67 8.56
C GLY A 33 -3.87 6.04 9.46
N VAL A 34 -4.02 4.75 9.81
CA VAL A 34 -3.09 4.04 10.71
C VAL A 34 -1.70 3.96 10.09
N THR A 35 -1.61 3.66 8.79
CA THR A 35 -0.33 3.57 8.06
C THR A 35 0.37 4.93 8.04
N LEU A 36 -0.32 5.97 7.55
CA LEU A 36 0.18 7.33 7.56
C LEU A 36 0.67 7.78 8.95
N ASN A 37 -0.11 7.50 10.00
CA ASN A 37 0.25 7.87 11.37
C ASN A 37 1.58 7.25 11.82
N ILE A 38 1.85 5.99 11.46
CA ILE A 38 3.11 5.33 11.79
C ILE A 38 4.28 5.97 11.03
N ILE A 39 4.08 6.30 9.75
CA ILE A 39 5.11 6.91 8.91
C ILE A 39 5.48 8.30 9.44
N ILE A 40 4.49 9.18 9.65
CA ILE A 40 4.76 10.56 10.14
C ILE A 40 5.30 10.56 11.57
N SER A 41 4.98 9.56 12.40
CA SER A 41 5.60 9.41 13.73
C SER A 41 7.10 9.15 13.64
N LYS A 42 7.57 8.46 12.59
CA LYS A 42 9.00 8.23 12.32
C LYS A 42 9.65 9.41 11.61
N TYR A 43 8.92 10.12 10.77
CA TYR A 43 9.38 11.26 9.98
C TYR A 43 8.52 12.50 10.27
N PRO A 44 8.72 13.16 11.43
CA PRO A 44 7.85 14.24 11.91
C PRO A 44 7.89 15.50 11.03
N THR A 45 8.86 15.61 10.12
CA THR A 45 8.93 16.70 9.13
C THR A 45 7.94 16.53 7.97
N ILE A 46 7.36 15.34 7.80
CA ILE A 46 6.39 15.07 6.73
C ILE A 46 5.02 15.64 7.11
N LYS A 47 4.45 16.44 6.21
CA LYS A 47 3.02 16.78 6.22
C LYS A 47 2.23 15.62 5.63
N GLY A 48 1.48 14.91 6.47
CA GLY A 48 0.62 13.79 6.04
C GLY A 48 -0.77 14.24 5.58
N ILE A 49 -1.28 13.63 4.51
CA ILE A 49 -2.67 13.74 4.05
C ILE A 49 -3.24 12.33 3.91
N ASN A 50 -4.27 12.00 4.68
CA ASN A 50 -5.01 10.75 4.52
C ASN A 50 -6.16 10.99 3.52
N TYR A 51 -6.15 10.31 2.38
CA TYR A 51 -7.16 10.48 1.34
C TYR A 51 -7.92 9.18 1.15
N ASP A 52 -9.18 9.13 1.59
CA ASP A 52 -9.98 7.91 1.47
C ASP A 52 -11.51 8.14 1.44
N LEU A 53 -12.24 7.13 0.97
CA LEU A 53 -13.67 6.94 1.12
C LEU A 53 -14.00 6.14 2.41
N PRO A 54 -15.26 6.12 2.87
CA PRO A 54 -15.65 5.43 4.11
C PRO A 54 -15.51 3.89 4.11
N HIS A 55 -15.22 3.24 2.97
CA HIS A 55 -15.13 1.77 2.81
C HIS A 55 -14.11 1.41 1.71
N VAL A 56 -12.89 0.94 2.03
CA VAL A 56 -11.83 0.83 0.98
C VAL A 56 -10.82 -0.31 1.14
N GLU A 57 -10.39 -0.80 -0.03
CA GLU A 57 -9.02 -1.21 -0.40
C GLU A 57 -8.73 -0.78 -1.87
N VAL A 58 -7.45 -0.66 -2.27
CA VAL A 58 -6.99 0.16 -3.43
C VAL A 58 -6.65 -0.64 -4.70
N LEU A 59 -5.40 -1.11 -4.87
CA LEU A 59 -4.93 -1.66 -6.16
C LEU A 59 -5.26 -3.14 -6.36
N HIS A 60 -5.21 -3.95 -5.30
CA HIS A 60 -5.44 -5.40 -5.42
C HIS A 60 -6.93 -5.77 -5.49
N ASN A 61 -7.83 -4.80 -5.33
CA ASN A 61 -9.29 -5.00 -5.37
C ASN A 61 -9.89 -4.58 -6.70
N TRP A 62 -9.11 -3.91 -7.56
CA TRP A 62 -9.56 -3.24 -8.77
C TRP A 62 -8.97 -3.96 -9.98
N ASP A 63 -9.64 -3.86 -11.14
CA ASP A 63 -9.05 -4.38 -12.39
C ASP A 63 -7.96 -3.43 -12.90
N ASP A 64 -7.23 -3.87 -13.92
CA ASP A 64 -6.11 -3.10 -14.50
C ASP A 64 -6.53 -1.73 -15.03
N GLU A 65 -7.72 -1.59 -15.63
CA GLU A 65 -8.19 -0.32 -16.17
C GLU A 65 -8.39 0.71 -15.05
N HIS A 66 -9.03 0.27 -13.96
CA HIS A 66 -9.23 1.09 -12.77
C HIS A 66 -7.91 1.40 -12.06
N CYS A 67 -6.99 0.44 -11.97
CA CYS A 67 -5.64 0.65 -11.42
C CYS A 67 -4.84 1.68 -12.24
N LEU A 68 -4.85 1.56 -13.57
CA LEU A 68 -4.18 2.50 -14.46
C LEU A 68 -4.76 3.91 -14.33
N LYS A 69 -6.08 4.04 -14.24
CA LYS A 69 -6.74 5.32 -14.01
C LYS A 69 -6.32 5.95 -12.69
N LEU A 70 -6.27 5.17 -11.61
CA LEU A 70 -5.80 5.65 -10.31
C LEU A 70 -4.33 6.09 -10.37
N LEU A 71 -3.45 5.25 -10.91
CA LEU A 71 -2.02 5.55 -11.01
C LEU A 71 -1.75 6.79 -11.88
N LYS A 72 -2.53 6.98 -12.95
CA LYS A 72 -2.47 8.19 -13.78
C LYS A 72 -2.85 9.44 -12.99
N ASN A 73 -3.95 9.40 -12.23
CA ASN A 73 -4.35 10.51 -11.37
C ASN A 73 -3.29 10.82 -10.30
N CYS A 74 -2.70 9.78 -9.70
CA CYS A 74 -1.59 9.95 -8.76
C CYS A 74 -0.40 10.63 -9.43
N TYR A 75 -0.01 10.18 -10.63
CA TYR A 75 1.09 10.75 -11.39
C TYR A 75 0.86 12.23 -11.74
N GLU A 76 -0.34 12.59 -12.20
CA GLU A 76 -0.72 13.97 -12.53
C GLU A 76 -0.74 14.90 -11.29
N ALA A 77 -0.97 14.35 -10.10
CA ALA A 77 -0.98 15.10 -8.84
C ALA A 77 0.43 15.31 -8.22
N LEU A 78 1.48 14.66 -8.76
CA LEU A 78 2.83 14.79 -8.24
C LEU A 78 3.50 16.10 -8.67
N GLU A 79 4.35 16.63 -7.80
CA GLU A 79 5.34 17.64 -8.17
C GLU A 79 6.44 17.01 -9.06
N GLU A 80 7.26 17.84 -9.72
CA GLU A 80 8.26 17.43 -10.74
C GLU A 80 9.24 16.32 -10.28
N LYS A 81 9.50 16.22 -8.97
CA LYS A 81 10.37 15.17 -8.37
C LYS A 81 9.61 14.22 -7.44
N GLY A 82 8.28 14.18 -7.55
CA GLY A 82 7.43 13.30 -6.80
C GLY A 82 7.59 11.83 -7.21
N LYS A 83 7.06 10.94 -6.39
CA LYS A 83 6.99 9.51 -6.68
C LYS A 83 5.75 8.89 -6.08
N VAL A 84 5.27 7.81 -6.71
CA VAL A 84 4.25 6.93 -6.15
C VAL A 84 4.95 5.77 -5.43
N ILE A 85 4.49 5.44 -4.22
CA ILE A 85 4.96 4.28 -3.46
C ILE A 85 3.80 3.29 -3.36
N VAL A 86 3.96 2.11 -3.96
CA VAL A 86 2.98 1.03 -3.86
C VAL A 86 3.44 0.04 -2.79
N ILE A 87 2.60 -0.17 -1.78
CA ILE A 87 2.80 -1.20 -0.75
C ILE A 87 1.81 -2.32 -1.03
N SER A 88 2.27 -3.39 -1.66
CA SER A 88 1.46 -4.56 -1.97
C SER A 88 2.26 -5.85 -1.79
N HIS A 89 1.56 -6.97 -1.72
CA HIS A 89 2.15 -8.29 -1.90
C HIS A 89 2.44 -8.50 -3.39
N MET A 90 3.58 -9.12 -3.69
CA MET A 90 3.91 -9.56 -5.05
C MET A 90 3.72 -11.08 -5.15
N MET A 91 3.13 -11.52 -6.26
CA MET A 91 3.01 -12.94 -6.58
C MET A 91 4.38 -13.56 -6.83
N VAL A 92 4.49 -14.85 -6.55
CA VAL A 92 5.69 -15.64 -6.87
C VAL A 92 5.59 -16.16 -8.30
N GLU A 93 6.68 -16.08 -9.07
CA GLU A 93 6.73 -16.60 -10.44
C GLU A 93 6.72 -18.14 -10.47
N GLU A 94 7.32 -18.77 -9.45
CA GLU A 94 7.32 -20.22 -9.25
C GLU A 94 6.79 -20.57 -7.86
N VAL A 95 5.98 -21.64 -7.79
CA VAL A 95 5.42 -22.12 -6.53
C VAL A 95 6.52 -22.80 -5.71
N GLU A 96 7.15 -22.04 -4.83
CA GLU A 96 8.07 -22.54 -3.82
C GLU A 96 7.33 -22.87 -2.51
N ALA A 97 7.86 -23.83 -1.74
CA ALA A 97 7.25 -24.23 -0.45
C ALA A 97 7.52 -23.25 0.71
N SER A 98 7.84 -21.99 0.41
CA SER A 98 8.16 -20.97 1.41
C SER A 98 6.89 -20.48 2.13
N ASN A 99 7.06 -19.98 3.35
CA ASN A 99 5.94 -19.37 4.09
C ASN A 99 5.43 -18.09 3.41
N GLY A 100 6.31 -17.37 2.70
CA GLY A 100 5.94 -16.19 1.91
C GLY A 100 5.04 -16.55 0.74
N ALA A 101 5.44 -17.53 -0.06
CA ALA A 101 4.65 -18.03 -1.19
C ALA A 101 3.27 -18.54 -0.75
N LYS A 102 3.22 -19.35 0.31
CA LYS A 102 1.95 -19.83 0.88
C LYS A 102 1.03 -18.69 1.31
N LEU A 103 1.57 -17.68 1.98
CA LEU A 103 0.80 -16.52 2.44
C LEU A 103 0.21 -15.74 1.25
N VAL A 104 1.03 -15.44 0.24
CA VAL A 104 0.56 -14.66 -0.91
C VAL A 104 -0.49 -15.44 -1.71
N CYS A 105 -0.31 -16.74 -1.92
CA CYS A 105 -1.33 -17.57 -2.56
C CYS A 105 -2.62 -17.67 -1.74
N GLN A 106 -2.54 -17.73 -0.41
CA GLN A 106 -3.73 -17.70 0.45
C GLN A 106 -4.48 -16.38 0.36
N LEU A 107 -3.76 -15.26 0.29
CA LEU A 107 -4.36 -13.95 0.08
C LEU A 107 -5.02 -13.84 -1.29
N ASP A 108 -4.37 -14.36 -2.34
CA ASP A 108 -4.92 -14.40 -3.70
C ASP A 108 -6.23 -15.21 -3.77
N LEU A 109 -6.26 -16.41 -3.18
CA LEU A 109 -7.48 -17.20 -3.06
C LEU A 109 -8.57 -16.47 -2.28
N TYR A 110 -8.22 -15.79 -1.19
CA TYR A 110 -9.16 -15.00 -0.41
C TYR A 110 -9.77 -13.86 -1.25
N MET A 111 -8.94 -13.13 -1.99
CA MET A 111 -9.39 -12.07 -2.91
C MET A 111 -10.31 -12.63 -3.99
N GLY A 112 -9.95 -13.77 -4.60
CA GLY A 112 -10.78 -14.45 -5.58
C GLY A 112 -12.16 -14.85 -5.05
N THR A 113 -12.25 -15.25 -3.78
CA THR A 113 -13.54 -15.60 -3.15
C THR A 113 -14.40 -14.40 -2.78
N LEU A 114 -13.82 -13.27 -2.39
CA LEU A 114 -14.59 -12.11 -1.92
C LEU A 114 -14.94 -11.13 -3.02
N PHE A 115 -14.03 -10.91 -3.96
CA PHE A 115 -14.13 -9.84 -4.97
C PHE A 115 -14.19 -10.39 -6.40
N GLY A 116 -14.23 -11.72 -6.55
CA GLY A 116 -14.07 -12.43 -7.81
C GLY A 116 -12.60 -12.56 -8.17
N ALA A 117 -12.24 -13.68 -8.82
CA ALA A 117 -10.92 -13.81 -9.43
C ALA A 117 -10.76 -12.72 -10.48
N LYS A 118 -9.69 -11.93 -10.36
CA LYS A 118 -9.32 -10.89 -11.33
C LYS A 118 -8.05 -11.32 -12.05
#